data_AF-A0A5C5ZLZ6-F1
#
_entry.id   AF-A0A5C5ZLZ6-F1
#
_cell.length_a   1.000
_cell.length_b   1.000
_cell.length_c   1.000
_cell.angle_alpha   90.00
_cell.angle_beta   90.00
_cell.angle_gamma   90.00
#
_symmetry.space_group_name_H-M   'P 1'
#
loop_
_entity.id
_entity.type
_entity.pdbx_description
1 polymer ?
#
loop_
_entity_poly.entity_id
_entity_poly.type
_entity_poly.pdbx_seq_one_letter_code
_entity_poly.pdbx_strand_id
1 'polypeptide(L)'
;MARRMKLIASLATSAAFGLGLVATASAQVLVMEDFESYADTSALNAVWDSGNGTGELIDEDYEVFVFGEDPDPVGIRAYPEGGQGVYHPGGTAMEYLPTFAGGEPLLPTTEKSIVVQGEMFDIGVAGNKRMSIGLRSNAPENLIELGQYNDPASGPYYRAVLFPAPSEALDPSWQQFELPLELDGDDENEEVSLGDIGEVWYTYRATITPTDITFQLDVFSDGLDAATGEAGWDSTVTHPIITGPNGYDSLRIGGPSGIGSGGGGMIFDNLLLELVDAAVDTSGDYNGNGIVDAADFTLWRDSLGDEVSAGTGADGNGDGFITDLDYDVWVNTFGNGELNESFATAVPEPASALLAILSIGLFATRGRRA
;
A
#
# COMPACT_ATOMS: atom_id res chain seq x y z
N MET A 1 -25.25 -58.95 26.13
CA MET A 1 -24.03 -59.48 25.49
C MET A 1 -23.04 -58.32 25.41
N ALA A 2 -22.17 -58.20 26.41
CA ALA A 2 -21.24 -57.08 26.56
C ALA A 2 -20.03 -57.28 25.63
N ARG A 3 -19.70 -56.29 24.79
CA ARG A 3 -18.42 -56.24 24.08
C ARG A 3 -17.61 -55.06 24.60
N ARG A 4 -16.49 -55.40 25.23
CA ARG A 4 -15.48 -54.53 25.79
C ARG A 4 -14.80 -53.73 24.67
N MET A 5 -14.82 -52.41 24.77
CA MET A 5 -13.98 -51.52 23.96
C MET A 5 -12.62 -51.39 24.67
N LYS A 6 -11.55 -51.77 23.98
CA LYS A 6 -10.17 -51.64 24.47
C LYS A 6 -9.71 -50.20 24.29
N LEU A 7 -9.20 -49.64 25.37
CA LEU A 7 -8.39 -48.42 25.45
C LEU A 7 -7.15 -48.58 24.54
N ILE A 8 -6.89 -47.59 23.68
CA ILE A 8 -5.54 -47.30 23.18
C ILE A 8 -5.29 -45.84 23.54
N ALA A 9 -4.41 -45.64 24.53
CA ALA A 9 -3.86 -44.34 24.86
C ALA A 9 -2.78 -44.00 23.81
N SER A 10 -2.95 -42.89 23.09
CA SER A 10 -1.89 -42.26 22.32
C SER A 10 -1.44 -41.01 23.06
N LEU A 11 -0.15 -40.95 23.36
CA LEU A 11 0.56 -39.80 23.92
C LEU A 11 0.26 -38.54 23.08
N ALA A 12 -0.26 -37.50 23.70
CA ALA A 12 -0.20 -36.15 23.16
C ALA A 12 1.13 -35.53 23.62
N THR A 13 2.09 -35.44 22.70
CA THR A 13 3.29 -34.62 22.88
C THR A 13 2.87 -33.18 22.57
N SER A 14 2.84 -32.32 23.59
CA SER A 14 2.60 -30.89 23.42
C SER A 14 3.77 -30.26 22.65
N ALA A 15 3.55 -29.95 21.38
CA ALA A 15 4.33 -28.94 20.68
C ALA A 15 3.70 -27.59 21.02
N ALA A 16 4.37 -26.81 21.87
CA ALA A 16 4.04 -25.41 22.06
C ALA A 16 4.47 -24.67 20.78
N PHE A 17 3.53 -24.43 19.87
CA PHE A 17 3.69 -23.39 18.87
C PHE A 17 3.66 -22.06 19.61
N GLY A 18 4.82 -21.39 19.68
CA GLY A 18 4.86 -19.99 20.02
C GLY A 18 4.07 -19.25 18.94
N LEU A 19 2.92 -18.68 19.32
CA LEU A 19 2.33 -17.63 18.51
C LEU A 19 3.33 -16.47 18.53
N GLY A 20 4.06 -16.31 17.42
CA GLY A 20 4.60 -15.00 17.08
C GLY A 20 3.41 -14.05 17.04
N LEU A 21 3.40 -13.09 17.96
CA LEU A 21 2.43 -12.01 17.94
C LEU A 21 2.82 -11.16 16.71
N VAL A 22 2.21 -11.45 15.56
CA VAL A 22 2.25 -10.51 14.44
C VAL A 22 1.61 -9.25 14.98
N ALA A 23 2.41 -8.20 15.18
CA ALA A 23 1.89 -6.89 15.51
C ALA A 23 0.93 -6.52 14.38
N THR A 24 -0.37 -6.55 14.65
CA THR A 24 -1.35 -6.02 13.70
C THR A 24 -1.05 -4.55 13.55
N ALA A 25 -0.55 -4.17 12.38
CA ALA A 25 -0.34 -2.79 12.00
C ALA A 25 -1.62 -2.00 12.30
N SER A 26 -1.53 -0.95 13.12
CA SER A 26 -2.64 -0.08 13.41
C SER A 26 -2.83 0.87 12.22
N ALA A 27 -3.78 0.54 11.35
CA ALA A 27 -4.23 1.43 10.27
C ALA A 27 -5.13 2.55 10.81
N GLN A 28 -4.85 3.79 10.43
CA GLN A 28 -5.73 4.93 10.60
C GLN A 28 -6.34 5.28 9.24
N VAL A 29 -7.60 4.90 9.04
CA VAL A 29 -8.37 5.25 7.84
C VAL A 29 -8.70 6.74 7.86
N LEU A 30 -8.32 7.45 6.79
CA LEU A 30 -8.63 8.86 6.57
C LEU A 30 -9.79 9.04 5.59
N VAL A 31 -9.84 8.20 4.56
CA VAL A 31 -10.92 8.14 3.56
C VAL A 31 -11.24 6.69 3.29
N MET A 32 -12.52 6.37 3.27
CA MET A 32 -13.08 5.11 2.81
C MET A 32 -14.36 5.50 2.10
N GLU A 33 -14.29 5.53 0.78
CA GLU A 33 -15.38 5.98 -0.09
C GLU A 33 -15.76 4.84 -1.02
N ASP A 34 -16.92 4.25 -0.74
CA ASP A 34 -17.58 3.23 -1.54
C ASP A 34 -18.67 3.83 -2.45
N PHE A 35 -18.90 5.16 -2.38
CA PHE A 35 -19.91 5.90 -3.13
C PHE A 35 -21.39 5.50 -2.90
N GLU A 36 -21.65 4.38 -2.23
CA GLU A 36 -22.99 3.86 -1.88
C GLU A 36 -23.79 4.77 -0.94
N SER A 37 -23.11 5.71 -0.28
CA SER A 37 -23.75 6.61 0.69
C SER A 37 -24.47 7.80 0.04
N TYR A 38 -24.23 8.08 -1.23
CA TYR A 38 -24.79 9.24 -1.92
C TYR A 38 -26.15 8.94 -2.54
N ALA A 39 -27.14 9.79 -2.25
CA ALA A 39 -28.47 9.64 -2.83
C ALA A 39 -28.55 10.09 -4.30
N ASP A 40 -27.67 10.98 -4.73
CA ASP A 40 -27.58 11.50 -6.09
C ASP A 40 -26.24 12.22 -6.34
N THR A 41 -25.98 12.58 -7.60
CA THR A 41 -24.81 13.35 -8.04
C THR A 41 -24.69 14.72 -7.34
N SER A 42 -25.79 15.31 -6.87
CA SER A 42 -25.72 16.57 -6.11
C SER A 42 -25.20 16.36 -4.69
N ALA A 43 -25.52 15.22 -4.06
CA ALA A 43 -24.99 14.84 -2.76
C ALA A 43 -23.48 14.53 -2.86
N LEU A 44 -23.07 13.80 -3.89
CA LEU A 44 -21.66 13.54 -4.20
C LEU A 44 -20.86 14.84 -4.32
N ASN A 45 -21.31 15.76 -5.18
CA ASN A 45 -20.65 17.05 -5.43
C ASN A 45 -20.69 18.02 -4.25
N ALA A 46 -21.49 17.74 -3.20
CA ALA A 46 -21.45 18.52 -1.97
C ALA A 46 -20.27 18.13 -1.06
N VAL A 47 -19.70 16.95 -1.26
CA VAL A 47 -18.56 16.40 -0.51
C VAL A 47 -17.27 16.51 -1.32
N TRP A 48 -17.33 16.12 -2.59
CA TRP A 48 -16.23 16.21 -3.53
C TRP A 48 -16.26 17.58 -4.23
N ASP A 49 -15.24 18.41 -4.00
CA ASP A 49 -15.08 19.67 -4.75
C ASP A 49 -14.74 19.33 -6.18
N SER A 50 -15.71 19.54 -7.07
CA SER A 50 -15.46 19.26 -8.48
C SER A 50 -14.45 20.23 -9.08
N GLY A 51 -14.15 21.41 -8.49
CA GLY A 51 -13.07 22.29 -8.94
C GLY A 51 -13.13 22.74 -10.42
N ASN A 52 -14.23 22.44 -11.14
CA ASN A 52 -14.50 22.48 -12.59
C ASN A 52 -14.57 21.11 -13.35
N GLY A 53 -14.62 19.97 -12.66
CA GLY A 53 -14.65 18.60 -13.18
C GLY A 53 -16.05 17.99 -13.22
N THR A 54 -16.19 16.96 -14.04
CA THR A 54 -17.44 16.26 -14.35
C THR A 54 -17.41 14.90 -13.69
N GLY A 55 -18.23 14.68 -12.65
CA GLY A 55 -18.48 13.36 -12.08
C GLY A 55 -19.97 13.14 -11.95
N GLU A 56 -20.42 11.98 -12.38
CA GLU A 56 -21.80 11.54 -12.27
C GLU A 56 -21.83 10.30 -11.39
N LEU A 57 -22.67 10.34 -10.34
CA LEU A 57 -22.97 9.13 -9.59
C LEU A 57 -23.80 8.23 -10.50
N ILE A 58 -23.31 7.02 -10.72
CA ILE A 58 -23.93 6.02 -11.58
C ILE A 58 -24.12 4.71 -10.82
N ASP A 59 -24.94 3.83 -11.35
CA ASP A 59 -25.26 2.51 -10.81
C ASP A 59 -25.49 1.50 -11.95
N GLU A 60 -26.04 0.32 -11.63
CA GLU A 60 -26.36 -0.70 -12.63
C GLU A 60 -27.33 -0.23 -13.73
N ASP A 61 -28.14 0.81 -13.49
CA ASP A 61 -29.12 1.35 -14.44
C ASP A 61 -28.49 2.39 -15.38
N TYR A 62 -27.17 2.62 -15.33
CA TYR A 62 -26.50 3.60 -16.18
C TYR A 62 -26.43 3.20 -17.66
N GLU A 63 -27.34 3.77 -18.46
CA GLU A 63 -27.55 3.48 -19.89
C GLU A 63 -26.57 4.21 -20.83
N VAL A 64 -25.26 4.16 -20.56
CA VAL A 64 -24.25 4.53 -21.59
C VAL A 64 -23.87 3.31 -22.40
N PHE A 65 -24.04 3.44 -23.71
CA PHE A 65 -23.62 2.44 -24.67
C PHE A 65 -22.33 2.87 -25.32
N VAL A 66 -21.39 1.95 -25.25
CA VAL A 66 -20.05 2.12 -25.76
C VAL A 66 -20.00 1.32 -27.06
N PHE A 67 -19.77 1.99 -28.20
CA PHE A 67 -19.89 1.37 -29.53
C PHE A 67 -18.91 0.20 -29.68
N GLY A 68 -19.41 -1.04 -29.79
CA GLY A 68 -18.60 -2.25 -29.86
C GLY A 68 -19.43 -3.54 -29.97
N GLU A 69 -18.85 -4.67 -29.55
CA GLU A 69 -19.45 -6.01 -29.62
C GLU A 69 -20.41 -6.32 -28.46
N ASP A 70 -20.37 -5.57 -27.36
CA ASP A 70 -21.23 -5.79 -26.21
C ASP A 70 -22.55 -4.99 -26.32
N PRO A 71 -23.72 -5.66 -26.37
CA PRO A 71 -25.02 -5.01 -26.45
C PRO A 71 -25.49 -4.40 -25.11
N ASP A 72 -24.85 -4.73 -23.99
CA ASP A 72 -25.30 -4.33 -22.66
C ASP A 72 -24.77 -2.93 -22.29
N PRO A 73 -25.56 -2.13 -21.55
CA PRO A 73 -25.12 -0.82 -21.09
C PRO A 73 -23.99 -0.94 -20.06
N VAL A 74 -23.12 0.08 -20.00
CA VAL A 74 -21.96 0.14 -19.11
C VAL A 74 -22.31 -0.14 -17.65
N GLY A 75 -23.45 0.38 -17.15
CA GLY A 75 -23.88 0.17 -15.76
C GLY A 75 -23.99 -1.32 -15.41
N ILE A 76 -24.67 -2.11 -16.25
CA ILE A 76 -24.84 -3.56 -16.03
C ILE A 76 -23.51 -4.31 -16.11
N ARG A 77 -22.58 -3.87 -16.95
CA ARG A 77 -21.27 -4.51 -17.11
C ARG A 77 -20.35 -4.22 -15.92
N ALA A 78 -20.34 -2.99 -15.42
CA ALA A 78 -19.55 -2.57 -14.26
C ALA A 78 -20.13 -3.11 -12.95
N TYR A 79 -21.46 -3.14 -12.83
CA TYR A 79 -22.20 -3.53 -11.62
C TYR A 79 -23.22 -4.66 -11.89
N PRO A 80 -22.77 -5.86 -12.31
CA PRO A 80 -23.67 -6.97 -12.63
C PRO A 80 -24.44 -7.50 -11.40
N GLU A 81 -23.92 -7.24 -10.20
CA GLU A 81 -24.53 -7.60 -8.91
C GLU A 81 -25.15 -6.40 -8.17
N GLY A 82 -25.20 -5.24 -8.82
CA GLY A 82 -25.56 -3.94 -8.23
C GLY A 82 -24.36 -3.23 -7.59
N GLY A 83 -24.48 -1.92 -7.42
CA GLY A 83 -23.45 -1.07 -6.82
C GLY A 83 -23.48 0.34 -7.40
N GLN A 84 -22.72 1.24 -6.80
CA GLN A 84 -22.64 2.64 -7.23
C GLN A 84 -21.20 3.11 -7.33
N GLY A 85 -20.93 3.98 -8.28
CA GLY A 85 -19.62 4.61 -8.42
C GLY A 85 -19.69 5.93 -9.15
N VAL A 86 -18.53 6.46 -9.49
CA VAL A 86 -18.42 7.76 -10.14
C VAL A 86 -17.94 7.61 -11.57
N TYR A 87 -18.85 7.80 -12.53
CA TYR A 87 -18.46 7.98 -13.91
C TYR A 87 -17.83 9.36 -14.11
N HIS A 88 -16.67 9.41 -14.76
CA HIS A 88 -15.99 10.65 -15.09
C HIS A 88 -15.53 10.62 -16.56
N PRO A 89 -15.99 11.55 -17.42
CA PRO A 89 -15.68 11.57 -18.86
C PRO A 89 -14.28 12.17 -19.19
N GLY A 90 -13.37 12.25 -18.22
CA GLY A 90 -12.14 13.04 -18.30
C GLY A 90 -12.32 14.56 -18.13
N GLY A 91 -11.25 15.33 -18.29
CA GLY A 91 -11.22 16.77 -18.06
C GLY A 91 -10.30 17.17 -16.91
N THR A 92 -10.82 17.93 -15.95
CA THR A 92 -10.15 18.19 -14.66
C THR A 92 -10.46 17.08 -13.65
N ALA A 93 -9.84 17.11 -12.48
CA ALA A 93 -10.13 16.18 -11.39
C ALA A 93 -11.27 16.69 -10.50
N MET A 94 -11.96 15.75 -9.84
CA MET A 94 -12.68 15.98 -8.59
C MET A 94 -11.69 15.86 -7.43
N GLU A 95 -11.83 16.72 -6.43
CA GLU A 95 -10.96 16.77 -5.27
C GLU A 95 -11.77 16.50 -3.99
N TYR A 96 -11.35 15.51 -3.22
CA TYR A 96 -11.81 15.32 -1.87
C TYR A 96 -10.96 16.19 -0.95
N LEU A 97 -11.61 17.21 -0.34
CA LEU A 97 -10.96 18.26 0.44
C LEU A 97 -11.31 18.26 1.94
N PRO A 98 -11.41 17.12 2.66
CA PRO A 98 -11.41 17.23 4.11
C PRO A 98 -10.02 17.70 4.56
N THR A 99 -9.99 18.42 5.67
CA THR A 99 -8.76 18.69 6.40
C THR A 99 -8.11 17.37 6.83
N PHE A 100 -7.15 16.86 6.04
CA PHE A 100 -6.33 15.72 6.41
C PHE A 100 -5.64 16.00 7.75
N ALA A 101 -5.57 15.00 8.63
CA ALA A 101 -4.86 15.10 9.91
C ALA A 101 -5.15 16.37 10.76
N GLY A 102 -6.36 16.94 10.67
CA GLY A 102 -6.71 18.18 11.41
C GLY A 102 -6.35 19.49 10.68
N GLY A 103 -6.06 19.44 9.39
CA GLY A 103 -5.82 20.58 8.51
C GLY A 103 -4.37 20.72 8.04
N GLU A 104 -3.53 19.75 8.36
CA GLU A 104 -2.13 19.72 7.95
C GLU A 104 -1.94 18.75 6.78
N PRO A 105 -0.99 19.01 5.86
CA PRO A 105 -0.68 18.07 4.80
C PRO A 105 -0.24 16.70 5.33
N LEU A 106 -0.66 15.66 4.64
CA LEU A 106 -0.29 14.28 4.93
C LEU A 106 1.18 14.04 4.54
N LEU A 107 1.98 13.57 5.49
CA LEU A 107 3.40 13.26 5.30
C LEU A 107 3.66 11.81 5.74
N PRO A 108 4.40 11.01 4.94
CA PRO A 108 4.90 9.75 5.42
C PRO A 108 6.01 10.00 6.46
N THR A 109 6.11 9.11 7.43
CA THR A 109 7.12 9.16 8.50
C THR A 109 7.80 7.80 8.62
N THR A 110 8.86 7.72 9.41
CA THR A 110 9.52 6.43 9.71
C THR A 110 8.62 5.46 10.46
N GLU A 111 7.52 5.92 11.05
CA GLU A 111 6.56 5.08 11.79
C GLU A 111 5.27 4.84 11.00
N LYS A 112 4.94 5.69 10.04
CA LYS A 112 3.68 5.66 9.30
C LYS A 112 3.89 5.86 7.80
N SER A 113 3.46 4.89 7.02
CA SER A 113 3.35 5.01 5.56
C SER A 113 1.97 5.50 5.17
N ILE A 114 1.88 6.22 4.06
CA ILE A 114 0.61 6.59 3.44
C ILE A 114 0.23 5.49 2.45
N VAL A 115 -1.01 5.04 2.49
CA VAL A 115 -1.58 4.16 1.46
C VAL A 115 -2.71 4.89 0.79
N VAL A 116 -2.64 5.04 -0.54
CA VAL A 116 -3.79 5.38 -1.38
C VAL A 116 -4.12 4.20 -2.27
N GLN A 117 -5.40 3.88 -2.36
CA GLN A 117 -5.91 2.80 -3.20
C GLN A 117 -7.25 3.23 -3.80
N GLY A 118 -7.57 2.66 -4.94
CA GLY A 118 -8.93 2.68 -5.45
C GLY A 118 -9.08 1.90 -6.74
N GLU A 119 -10.33 1.72 -7.12
CA GLU A 119 -10.72 0.91 -8.25
C GLU A 119 -11.12 1.79 -9.43
N MET A 120 -10.78 1.33 -10.63
CA MET A 120 -11.16 1.99 -11.87
C MET A 120 -11.68 0.95 -12.86
N PHE A 121 -12.92 1.13 -13.33
CA PHE A 121 -13.45 0.33 -14.43
C PHE A 121 -13.15 1.01 -15.76
N ASP A 122 -12.52 0.27 -16.67
CA ASP A 122 -12.37 0.69 -18.04
C ASP A 122 -13.67 0.41 -18.82
N ILE A 123 -14.41 1.47 -19.15
CA ILE A 123 -15.69 1.39 -19.88
C ILE A 123 -15.54 1.07 -21.38
N GLY A 124 -14.35 0.81 -21.91
CA GLY A 124 -14.13 0.44 -23.31
C GLY A 124 -14.20 1.60 -24.33
N VAL A 125 -13.55 1.40 -25.49
CA VAL A 125 -13.31 2.26 -26.69
C VAL A 125 -12.64 3.65 -26.59
N ALA A 126 -11.73 3.79 -27.57
CA ALA A 126 -11.32 4.94 -28.39
C ALA A 126 -11.35 6.37 -27.80
N GLY A 127 -10.15 6.94 -27.74
CA GLY A 127 -9.89 8.33 -27.39
C GLY A 127 -8.74 8.39 -26.38
N ASN A 128 -8.11 9.55 -26.25
CA ASN A 128 -7.03 9.70 -25.28
C ASN A 128 -7.59 9.67 -23.86
N LYS A 129 -7.53 8.50 -23.20
CA LYS A 129 -7.87 8.32 -21.79
C LYS A 129 -6.81 8.97 -20.93
N ARG A 130 -7.24 9.89 -20.08
CA ARG A 130 -6.40 10.56 -19.10
C ARG A 130 -7.19 10.61 -17.82
N MET A 131 -7.07 9.55 -17.03
CA MET A 131 -7.85 9.32 -15.83
C MET A 131 -6.90 8.82 -14.76
N SER A 132 -7.00 9.37 -13.55
CA SER A 132 -6.14 8.99 -12.46
C SER A 132 -6.82 9.10 -11.10
N ILE A 133 -6.49 8.18 -10.21
CA ILE A 133 -6.55 8.35 -8.77
C ILE A 133 -5.21 8.94 -8.33
N GLY A 134 -5.20 9.91 -7.43
CA GLY A 134 -3.94 10.52 -7.01
C GLY A 134 -4.01 11.37 -5.75
N LEU A 135 -2.83 11.63 -5.18
CA LEU A 135 -2.63 12.60 -4.11
C LEU A 135 -1.80 13.76 -4.62
N ARG A 136 -2.10 14.96 -4.14
CA ARG A 136 -1.38 16.17 -4.52
C ARG A 136 -1.21 17.13 -3.35
N SER A 137 -0.21 18.00 -3.45
CA SER A 137 -0.13 19.26 -2.70
C SER A 137 -0.29 20.49 -3.60
N ASN A 138 -0.95 21.54 -3.09
CA ASN A 138 -1.15 22.80 -3.80
C ASN A 138 0.16 23.59 -3.96
N ALA A 139 0.93 23.20 -4.97
CA ALA A 139 1.99 23.93 -5.66
C ALA A 139 2.98 24.79 -4.83
N PRO A 140 4.30 24.53 -4.94
CA PRO A 140 4.94 23.43 -5.64
C PRO A 140 4.98 22.18 -4.73
N GLU A 141 5.37 21.04 -5.30
CA GLU A 141 5.89 19.87 -4.56
C GLU A 141 4.90 18.73 -4.36
N ASN A 142 5.28 17.55 -4.84
CA ASN A 142 4.65 16.23 -4.75
C ASN A 142 3.28 16.03 -5.43
N LEU A 143 3.28 15.12 -6.40
CA LEU A 143 2.10 14.58 -7.05
C LEU A 143 2.32 13.09 -7.30
N ILE A 144 1.34 12.27 -6.95
CA ILE A 144 1.27 10.87 -7.37
C ILE A 144 -0.02 10.64 -8.12
N GLU A 145 0.04 9.84 -9.19
CA GLU A 145 -1.13 9.48 -9.97
C GLU A 145 -1.02 8.04 -10.48
N LEU A 146 -2.14 7.34 -10.42
CA LEU A 146 -2.37 5.95 -10.81
C LEU A 146 -3.55 5.91 -11.78
N GLY A 147 -3.45 5.28 -12.94
CA GLY A 147 -4.59 5.15 -13.84
C GLY A 147 -4.22 4.94 -15.30
N GLN A 148 -4.80 5.69 -16.22
CA GLN A 148 -4.57 5.55 -17.66
C GLN A 148 -4.12 6.87 -18.30
N TYR A 149 -3.23 6.77 -19.30
CA TYR A 149 -2.66 7.93 -19.96
C TYR A 149 -2.48 7.79 -21.48
N ASN A 150 -3.05 8.75 -22.22
CA ASN A 150 -2.88 9.06 -23.64
C ASN A 150 -3.41 8.05 -24.66
N ASP A 151 -3.11 6.77 -24.54
CA ASP A 151 -3.48 5.78 -25.54
C ASP A 151 -4.17 4.59 -24.85
N PRO A 152 -5.44 4.31 -25.18
CA PRO A 152 -6.18 3.20 -24.60
C PRO A 152 -5.64 1.83 -25.02
N ALA A 153 -4.63 1.74 -25.89
CA ALA A 153 -3.91 0.49 -26.14
C ALA A 153 -2.73 0.28 -25.18
N SER A 154 -2.19 1.34 -24.58
CA SER A 154 -0.87 1.33 -23.95
C SER A 154 -0.87 0.98 -22.45
N GLY A 155 -1.94 0.38 -21.94
CA GLY A 155 -1.93 -0.21 -20.60
C GLY A 155 -2.26 0.73 -19.44
N PRO A 156 -2.25 0.19 -18.22
CA PRO A 156 -2.32 0.93 -16.97
C PRO A 156 -0.97 1.61 -16.66
N TYR A 157 -1.03 2.79 -16.03
CA TYR A 157 0.09 3.69 -15.79
C TYR A 157 0.17 4.17 -14.35
N TYR A 158 1.36 4.64 -13.98
CA TYR A 158 1.61 5.41 -12.77
C TYR A 158 2.57 6.57 -13.05
N ARG A 159 2.61 7.56 -12.16
CA ARG A 159 3.67 8.57 -12.10
C ARG A 159 3.84 9.15 -10.70
N ALA A 160 5.05 9.64 -10.44
CA ALA A 160 5.41 10.43 -9.27
C ALA A 160 6.27 11.62 -9.73
N VAL A 161 5.77 12.84 -9.51
CA VAL A 161 6.35 14.08 -10.08
C VAL A 161 6.81 15.04 -8.99
N LEU A 162 7.94 15.71 -9.24
CA LEU A 162 8.51 16.76 -8.38
C LEU A 162 8.87 16.28 -6.97
N PHE A 163 9.37 15.05 -6.85
CA PHE A 163 10.01 14.55 -5.65
C PHE A 163 11.48 14.98 -5.63
N PRO A 164 11.99 15.62 -4.56
CA PRO A 164 13.43 15.86 -4.42
C PRO A 164 14.19 14.53 -4.50
N ALA A 165 15.01 14.39 -5.52
CA ALA A 165 15.73 13.18 -5.79
C ALA A 165 17.13 13.22 -5.12
N PRO A 166 17.65 12.15 -4.50
CA PRO A 166 19.08 12.05 -4.16
C PRO A 166 20.04 12.12 -5.36
N SER A 167 19.54 11.96 -6.61
CA SER A 167 20.27 12.17 -7.88
C SER A 167 19.31 12.67 -8.97
N GLU A 168 19.76 13.19 -10.12
CA GLU A 168 18.91 13.83 -11.15
C GLU A 168 17.85 12.93 -11.86
N ALA A 169 17.54 11.74 -11.31
CA ALA A 169 16.80 10.68 -11.98
C ALA A 169 15.42 10.30 -11.38
N LEU A 170 14.93 10.91 -10.30
CA LEU A 170 13.78 10.34 -9.55
C LEU A 170 12.44 11.05 -9.76
N ASP A 171 12.15 11.40 -11.01
CA ASP A 171 10.79 11.76 -11.44
C ASP A 171 10.33 10.69 -12.44
N PRO A 172 9.78 9.55 -11.98
CA PRO A 172 9.05 8.68 -12.86
C PRO A 172 7.82 9.46 -13.30
N SER A 173 7.95 10.16 -14.44
CA SER A 173 6.83 10.64 -15.24
C SER A 173 5.94 9.45 -15.62
N TRP A 174 5.00 9.59 -16.54
CA TRP A 174 4.16 8.47 -16.96
C TRP A 174 4.97 7.22 -17.33
N GLN A 175 4.87 6.18 -16.50
CA GLN A 175 5.43 4.85 -16.68
C GLN A 175 4.28 3.85 -16.77
N GLN A 176 4.42 2.86 -17.64
CA GLN A 176 3.47 1.76 -17.78
C GLN A 176 3.78 0.67 -16.75
N PHE A 177 2.75 0.02 -16.22
CA PHE A 177 2.95 -1.23 -15.48
C PHE A 177 3.31 -2.35 -16.44
N GLU A 178 4.30 -3.17 -16.07
CA GLU A 178 4.55 -4.44 -16.76
C GLU A 178 3.50 -5.45 -16.30
N LEU A 179 2.84 -6.13 -17.24
CA LEU A 179 1.76 -7.07 -16.98
C LEU A 179 2.19 -8.51 -17.27
N PRO A 180 1.66 -9.50 -16.55
CA PRO A 180 1.92 -10.92 -16.79
C PRO A 180 1.51 -11.37 -18.20
N LEU A 181 2.38 -12.09 -18.91
CA LEU A 181 2.11 -12.61 -20.26
C LEU A 181 0.93 -13.60 -20.30
N GLU A 182 0.53 -14.16 -19.16
CA GLU A 182 -0.64 -15.02 -19.03
C GLU A 182 -1.95 -14.29 -19.35
N LEU A 183 -1.95 -12.96 -19.31
CA LEU A 183 -3.06 -12.11 -19.75
C LEU A 183 -3.09 -11.92 -21.29
N ASP A 184 -2.06 -12.38 -22.01
CA ASP A 184 -2.02 -12.33 -23.47
C ASP A 184 -2.91 -13.44 -24.07
N GLY A 185 -3.97 -13.01 -24.75
CA GLY A 185 -5.08 -13.84 -25.22
C GLY A 185 -4.82 -14.70 -26.46
N ASP A 186 -3.56 -15.06 -26.76
CA ASP A 186 -3.08 -15.90 -27.89
C ASP A 186 -2.51 -15.11 -29.11
N ASP A 187 -2.04 -13.87 -28.91
CA ASP A 187 -1.36 -13.09 -29.95
C ASP A 187 0.17 -13.32 -29.86
N GLU A 188 0.89 -13.47 -30.98
CA GLU A 188 2.35 -13.74 -31.00
C GLU A 188 3.22 -12.53 -30.52
N ASN A 189 2.66 -11.61 -29.75
CA ASN A 189 3.35 -10.42 -29.23
C ASN A 189 3.99 -10.74 -27.86
N GLU A 190 5.05 -10.02 -27.50
CA GLU A 190 5.72 -10.16 -26.20
C GLU A 190 5.19 -9.14 -25.17
N GLU A 191 4.04 -8.48 -25.43
CA GLU A 191 3.50 -7.40 -24.60
C GLU A 191 1.97 -7.47 -24.51
N VAL A 192 1.44 -7.48 -23.28
CA VAL A 192 0.00 -7.45 -22.99
C VAL A 192 -0.55 -6.03 -23.14
N SER A 193 -1.57 -5.87 -23.97
CA SER A 193 -2.29 -4.62 -24.17
C SER A 193 -3.65 -4.62 -23.46
N LEU A 194 -4.25 -3.44 -23.30
CA LEU A 194 -5.65 -3.35 -22.81
C LEU A 194 -6.66 -4.03 -23.76
N GLY A 195 -6.28 -4.22 -25.03
CA GLY A 195 -7.09 -4.98 -25.99
C GLY A 195 -7.22 -6.46 -25.63
N ASP A 196 -6.21 -7.02 -24.97
CA ASP A 196 -6.16 -8.43 -24.56
C ASP A 196 -6.98 -8.68 -23.29
N ILE A 197 -7.00 -7.68 -22.40
CA ILE A 197 -7.69 -7.74 -21.10
C ILE A 197 -9.19 -7.45 -21.25
N GLY A 198 -9.55 -6.47 -22.08
CA GLY A 198 -10.94 -6.02 -22.24
C GLY A 198 -11.42 -5.06 -21.14
N GLU A 199 -12.73 -5.01 -20.93
CA GLU A 199 -13.38 -4.16 -19.93
C GLU A 199 -13.41 -4.83 -18.56
N VAL A 200 -12.63 -4.30 -17.62
CA VAL A 200 -12.44 -4.89 -16.29
C VAL A 200 -12.28 -3.80 -15.23
N TRP A 201 -12.43 -4.21 -13.97
CA TRP A 201 -12.02 -3.42 -12.82
C TRP A 201 -10.53 -3.57 -12.57
N TYR A 202 -9.83 -2.46 -12.37
CA TYR A 202 -8.44 -2.41 -11.93
C TYR A 202 -8.36 -1.85 -10.52
N THR A 203 -7.67 -2.55 -9.61
CA THR A 203 -7.30 -2.01 -8.31
C THR A 203 -5.91 -1.42 -8.41
N TYR A 204 -5.81 -0.11 -8.20
CA TYR A 204 -4.55 0.60 -8.12
C TYR A 204 -4.21 0.89 -6.66
N ARG A 205 -2.94 0.72 -6.30
CA ARG A 205 -2.45 1.09 -4.97
C ARG A 205 -1.10 1.77 -5.05
N ALA A 206 -0.88 2.78 -4.20
CA ALA A 206 0.43 3.32 -3.91
C ALA A 206 0.67 3.35 -2.40
N THR A 207 1.80 2.81 -1.98
CA THR A 207 2.31 2.91 -0.61
C THR A 207 3.52 3.84 -0.59
N ILE A 208 3.46 4.88 0.23
CA ILE A 208 4.42 5.99 0.26
C ILE A 208 5.13 5.97 1.61
N THR A 209 6.44 5.81 1.58
CA THR A 209 7.33 5.92 2.74
C THR A 209 8.13 7.24 2.64
N PRO A 210 8.94 7.60 3.64
CA PRO A 210 9.84 8.74 3.52
C PRO A 210 10.84 8.64 2.38
N THR A 211 11.21 7.43 1.96
CA THR A 211 12.31 7.14 1.03
C THR A 211 11.89 6.48 -0.26
N ASP A 212 10.67 5.93 -0.33
CA ASP A 212 10.22 5.09 -1.43
C ASP A 212 8.73 5.26 -1.68
N ILE A 213 8.33 4.94 -2.90
CA ILE A 213 6.95 4.73 -3.29
C ILE A 213 6.83 3.41 -4.03
N THR A 214 5.93 2.56 -3.56
CA THR A 214 5.58 1.29 -4.20
C THR A 214 4.23 1.42 -4.86
N PHE A 215 4.18 1.28 -6.18
CA PHE A 215 2.98 1.20 -6.98
C PHE A 215 2.61 -0.26 -7.21
N GLN A 216 1.33 -0.59 -7.06
CA GLN A 216 0.81 -1.93 -7.28
C GLN A 216 -0.46 -1.86 -8.11
N LEU A 217 -0.65 -2.89 -8.93
CA LEU A 217 -1.80 -3.05 -9.80
C LEU A 217 -2.31 -4.48 -9.68
N ASP A 218 -3.62 -4.60 -9.52
CA ASP A 218 -4.38 -5.84 -9.61
C ASP A 218 -5.43 -5.64 -10.71
N VAL A 219 -5.32 -6.45 -11.75
CA VAL A 219 -6.20 -6.54 -12.91
C VAL A 219 -7.34 -7.49 -12.55
N PHE A 220 -8.57 -7.14 -12.93
CA PHE A 220 -9.81 -7.79 -12.49
C PHE A 220 -10.21 -7.50 -11.04
N SER A 221 -9.32 -6.94 -10.21
CA SER A 221 -9.62 -6.59 -8.81
C SER A 221 -10.11 -7.79 -8.00
N ASP A 222 -9.49 -8.96 -8.25
CA ASP A 222 -9.86 -10.21 -7.61
C ASP A 222 -8.89 -10.62 -6.49
N GLY A 223 -7.84 -9.82 -6.28
CA GLY A 223 -6.79 -10.06 -5.30
C GLY A 223 -5.86 -11.21 -5.65
N LEU A 224 -5.87 -11.68 -6.91
CA LEU A 224 -5.01 -12.75 -7.41
C LEU A 224 -3.99 -12.18 -8.40
N ASP A 225 -2.78 -12.69 -8.33
CA ASP A 225 -1.77 -12.48 -9.37
C ASP A 225 -2.09 -13.41 -10.56
N ALA A 226 -2.29 -12.84 -11.75
CA ALA A 226 -2.69 -13.58 -12.94
C ALA A 226 -1.62 -14.57 -13.45
N ALA A 227 -0.34 -14.35 -13.15
CA ALA A 227 0.75 -15.25 -13.53
C ALA A 227 0.70 -16.55 -12.69
N THR A 228 0.41 -16.40 -11.40
CA THR A 228 0.51 -17.49 -10.41
C THR A 228 -0.83 -18.10 -10.02
N GLY A 229 -1.92 -17.34 -10.12
CA GLY A 229 -3.24 -17.67 -9.59
C GLY A 229 -3.34 -17.66 -8.07
N GLU A 230 -2.32 -17.14 -7.38
CA GLU A 230 -2.27 -17.02 -5.92
C GLU A 230 -2.60 -15.59 -5.48
N ALA A 231 -2.92 -15.41 -4.19
CA ALA A 231 -3.22 -14.08 -3.67
C ALA A 231 -2.03 -13.12 -3.88
N GLY A 232 -2.24 -11.99 -4.55
CA GLY A 232 -1.14 -11.15 -5.01
C GLY A 232 -1.56 -9.91 -5.80
N TRP A 233 -0.58 -9.34 -6.49
CA TRP A 233 -0.71 -8.20 -7.38
C TRP A 233 -0.08 -8.57 -8.71
N ASP A 234 -0.72 -8.24 -9.83
CA ASP A 234 -0.18 -8.51 -11.17
C ASP A 234 1.08 -7.71 -11.49
N SER A 235 1.21 -6.53 -10.90
CA SER A 235 2.39 -5.70 -11.06
C SER A 235 2.73 -4.97 -9.76
N THR A 236 4.00 -4.98 -9.38
CA THR A 236 4.53 -4.21 -8.25
C THR A 236 5.84 -3.55 -8.66
N VAL A 237 5.90 -2.22 -8.56
CA VAL A 237 7.09 -1.44 -8.89
C VAL A 237 7.39 -0.44 -7.78
N THR A 238 8.65 -0.38 -7.36
CA THR A 238 9.11 0.57 -6.33
C THR A 238 10.10 1.57 -6.93
N HIS A 239 9.90 2.85 -6.59
CA HIS A 239 10.81 3.95 -6.93
C HIS A 239 11.30 4.63 -5.67
N PRO A 240 12.61 4.92 -5.55
CA PRO A 240 13.08 5.75 -4.44
C PRO A 240 12.65 7.20 -4.66
N ILE A 241 12.10 7.83 -3.63
CA ILE A 241 11.66 9.23 -3.61
C ILE A 241 12.06 9.88 -2.29
N ILE A 242 12.10 11.21 -2.22
CA ILE A 242 12.06 11.90 -0.93
C ILE A 242 10.78 12.72 -0.93
N THR A 243 9.89 12.45 0.01
CA THR A 243 8.65 13.24 0.11
C THR A 243 8.99 14.66 0.55
N GLY A 244 8.68 15.65 -0.30
CA GLY A 244 8.86 17.06 0.03
C GLY A 244 8.05 17.49 1.26
N PRO A 245 8.48 18.54 1.98
CA PRO A 245 7.89 18.95 3.25
C PRO A 245 6.43 19.40 3.15
N ASN A 246 5.93 19.70 1.94
CA ASN A 246 4.56 20.13 1.71
C ASN A 246 3.55 18.96 1.71
N GLY A 247 4.00 17.70 1.73
CA GLY A 247 3.14 16.52 1.85
C GLY A 247 2.05 16.44 0.77
N TYR A 248 0.86 15.99 1.16
CA TYR A 248 -0.34 15.92 0.32
C TYR A 248 -1.54 16.55 1.03
N ASP A 249 -2.33 17.36 0.33
CA ASP A 249 -3.48 18.10 0.87
C ASP A 249 -4.82 17.77 0.18
N SER A 250 -4.78 17.01 -0.91
CA SER A 250 -5.97 16.58 -1.65
C SER A 250 -5.85 15.15 -2.18
N LEU A 251 -6.95 14.40 -2.09
CA LEU A 251 -7.19 13.14 -2.81
C LEU A 251 -8.01 13.47 -4.05
N ARG A 252 -7.68 12.86 -5.19
CA ARG A 252 -8.21 13.25 -6.49
C ARG A 252 -8.60 12.05 -7.31
N ILE A 253 -9.69 12.18 -8.05
CA ILE A 253 -10.09 11.28 -9.13
C ILE A 253 -10.43 12.08 -10.38
N GLY A 254 -10.33 11.47 -11.56
CA GLY A 254 -10.62 12.14 -12.82
C GLY A 254 -9.38 12.52 -13.61
N GLY A 255 -9.40 13.68 -14.28
CA GLY A 255 -8.31 14.06 -15.17
C GLY A 255 -6.99 14.39 -14.43
N PRO A 256 -5.83 13.95 -14.94
CA PRO A 256 -4.56 14.14 -14.26
C PRO A 256 -4.13 15.61 -14.24
N SER A 257 -3.33 15.94 -13.24
CA SER A 257 -2.83 17.27 -12.96
C SER A 257 -2.08 17.87 -14.14
N GLY A 258 -2.50 19.06 -14.55
CA GLY A 258 -1.87 19.87 -15.60
C GLY A 258 -2.18 19.43 -17.03
N ILE A 259 -2.84 18.28 -17.24
CA ILE A 259 -3.07 17.70 -18.57
C ILE A 259 -4.42 16.97 -18.63
N GLY A 260 -5.51 17.70 -18.86
CA GLY A 260 -6.84 17.11 -19.08
C GLY A 260 -7.05 16.58 -20.50
N SER A 261 -7.98 15.63 -20.66
CA SER A 261 -8.59 15.22 -21.93
C SER A 261 -10.05 14.88 -21.65
N GLY A 262 -11.00 15.38 -22.43
CA GLY A 262 -12.43 15.09 -22.25
C GLY A 262 -12.89 13.84 -23.01
N GLY A 263 -12.06 12.79 -23.04
CA GLY A 263 -12.31 11.60 -23.84
C GLY A 263 -11.97 10.30 -23.12
N GLY A 264 -12.67 9.24 -23.50
CA GLY A 264 -12.42 7.87 -23.07
C GLY A 264 -13.23 7.44 -21.83
N GLY A 265 -13.36 8.29 -20.82
CA GLY A 265 -14.19 8.08 -19.62
C GLY A 265 -13.83 6.84 -18.78
N MET A 266 -13.99 6.90 -17.46
CA MET A 266 -13.81 5.75 -16.57
C MET A 266 -14.78 5.84 -15.40
N ILE A 267 -15.02 4.73 -14.72
CA ILE A 267 -15.76 4.68 -13.47
C ILE A 267 -14.76 4.50 -12.33
N PHE A 268 -14.95 5.23 -11.24
CA PHE A 268 -14.15 5.11 -10.01
C PHE A 268 -14.99 4.52 -8.90
N ASP A 269 -14.37 3.66 -8.10
CA ASP A 269 -15.00 3.04 -6.94
C ASP A 269 -13.98 2.70 -5.83
N ASN A 270 -14.47 2.35 -4.65
CA ASN A 270 -13.72 1.77 -3.53
C ASN A 270 -12.41 2.50 -3.20
N LEU A 271 -12.48 3.82 -3.02
CA LEU A 271 -11.31 4.63 -2.69
C LEU A 271 -10.94 4.51 -1.21
N LEU A 272 -9.66 4.27 -0.95
CA LEU A 272 -9.08 4.19 0.38
C LEU A 272 -7.88 5.14 0.47
N LEU A 273 -7.85 5.93 1.55
CA LEU A 273 -6.67 6.66 1.98
C LEU A 273 -6.47 6.39 3.47
N GLU A 274 -5.32 5.86 3.83
CA GLU A 274 -5.01 5.51 5.22
C GLU A 274 -3.54 5.73 5.57
N LEU A 275 -3.28 5.81 6.88
CA LEU A 275 -1.94 5.71 7.45
C LEU A 275 -1.77 4.33 8.05
N VAL A 276 -0.83 3.55 7.52
CA VAL A 276 -0.47 2.23 8.06
C VAL A 276 0.85 2.34 8.81
N ASP A 277 1.08 1.45 9.79
CA ASP A 277 2.43 1.35 10.37
C ASP A 277 3.43 1.08 9.24
N ALA A 278 4.53 1.84 9.23
CA ALA A 278 5.58 1.64 8.25
C ALA A 278 6.08 0.20 8.35
N ALA A 279 6.08 -0.51 7.22
CA ALA A 279 6.66 -1.85 7.18
C ALA A 279 8.12 -1.74 7.61
N VAL A 280 8.47 -2.49 8.64
CA VAL A 280 9.86 -2.59 9.08
C VAL A 280 10.59 -3.38 8.00
N ASP A 281 11.55 -2.75 7.33
CA ASP A 281 12.33 -3.42 6.29
C ASP A 281 13.20 -4.51 6.93
N THR A 282 12.79 -5.76 6.73
CA THR A 282 13.52 -6.95 7.20
C THR A 282 14.13 -7.71 6.02
N SER A 283 14.45 -7.05 4.90
CA SER A 283 15.12 -7.70 3.76
C SER A 283 16.48 -8.33 4.12
N GLY A 284 17.12 -7.91 5.21
CA GLY A 284 18.29 -8.56 5.80
C GLY A 284 18.01 -9.72 6.76
N ASP A 285 16.75 -10.09 7.02
CA ASP A 285 16.36 -11.19 7.93
C ASP A 285 16.39 -12.53 7.19
N TYR A 286 17.59 -12.98 6.88
CA TYR A 286 17.85 -14.22 6.15
C TYR A 286 17.44 -15.48 6.90
N ASN A 287 17.26 -15.39 8.22
CA ASN A 287 16.78 -16.50 9.04
C ASN A 287 15.25 -16.51 9.22
N GLY A 288 14.56 -15.44 8.82
CA GLY A 288 13.10 -15.32 8.81
C GLY A 288 12.47 -15.22 10.21
N ASN A 289 13.19 -14.70 11.20
CA ASN A 289 12.67 -14.59 12.58
C ASN A 289 11.99 -13.24 12.88
N GLY A 290 11.92 -12.34 11.90
CA GLY A 290 11.39 -11.00 11.98
C GLY A 290 12.38 -9.95 12.52
N ILE A 291 13.66 -10.28 12.69
CA ILE A 291 14.71 -9.41 13.24
C ILE A 291 15.96 -9.54 12.38
N VAL A 292 16.51 -8.42 11.92
CA VAL A 292 17.78 -8.38 11.20
C VAL A 292 18.91 -8.23 12.22
N ASP A 293 19.60 -9.31 12.53
CA ASP A 293 20.67 -9.32 13.52
C ASP A 293 21.92 -10.09 13.06
N ALA A 294 22.83 -10.36 14.00
CA ALA A 294 24.10 -11.02 13.70
C ALA A 294 23.94 -12.49 13.26
N ALA A 295 22.79 -13.12 13.53
CA ALA A 295 22.48 -14.46 13.04
C ALA A 295 22.28 -14.47 11.52
N ASP A 296 21.67 -13.43 10.95
CA ASP A 296 21.50 -13.32 9.49
C ASP A 296 22.82 -13.18 8.77
N PHE A 297 23.75 -12.41 9.33
CA PHE A 297 25.11 -12.32 8.81
C PHE A 297 25.79 -13.69 8.69
N THR A 298 25.54 -14.59 9.64
CA THR A 298 26.14 -15.93 9.56
C THR A 298 25.55 -16.76 8.43
N LEU A 299 24.25 -16.62 8.14
CA LEU A 299 23.62 -17.28 7.00
C LEU A 299 24.18 -16.75 5.68
N TRP A 300 24.20 -15.43 5.49
CA TRP A 300 24.81 -14.83 4.30
C TRP A 300 26.25 -15.29 4.09
N ARG A 301 27.05 -15.29 5.18
CA ARG A 301 28.45 -15.69 5.10
C ARG A 301 28.62 -17.15 4.70
N ASP A 302 27.74 -18.03 5.18
CA ASP A 302 27.80 -19.47 4.93
C ASP A 302 27.28 -19.84 3.53
N SER A 303 26.39 -19.03 2.93
CA SER A 303 25.82 -19.22 1.60
C SER A 303 26.41 -18.31 0.51
N LEU A 304 27.50 -17.59 0.80
CA LEU A 304 28.10 -16.64 -0.13
C LEU A 304 28.54 -17.34 -1.44
N GLY A 305 27.99 -16.88 -2.56
CA GLY A 305 28.24 -17.39 -3.91
C GLY A 305 27.25 -18.45 -4.39
N ASP A 306 26.21 -18.79 -3.61
CA ASP A 306 25.15 -19.69 -4.03
C ASP A 306 24.17 -19.00 -5.01
N GLU A 307 23.64 -19.79 -5.94
CA GLU A 307 22.52 -19.42 -6.82
C GLU A 307 21.23 -19.97 -6.21
N VAL A 308 20.23 -19.11 -6.08
CA VAL A 308 18.96 -19.39 -5.40
C VAL A 308 17.79 -18.90 -6.25
N SER A 309 16.58 -19.31 -5.88
CA SER A 309 15.40 -18.61 -6.39
C SER A 309 15.44 -17.17 -5.88
N ALA A 310 15.17 -16.21 -6.76
CA ALA A 310 15.19 -14.78 -6.44
C ALA A 310 14.44 -14.48 -5.12
N GLY A 311 15.10 -13.80 -4.19
CA GLY A 311 14.56 -13.40 -2.90
C GLY A 311 14.50 -14.50 -1.84
N THR A 312 15.18 -15.64 -2.04
CA THR A 312 15.20 -16.75 -1.07
C THR A 312 16.57 -16.92 -0.41
N GLY A 313 16.60 -17.46 0.80
CA GLY A 313 17.86 -17.63 1.53
C GLY A 313 18.44 -16.27 1.93
N ALA A 314 19.73 -16.04 1.63
CA ALA A 314 20.40 -14.77 1.89
C ALA A 314 20.51 -13.86 0.66
N ASP A 315 19.62 -14.04 -0.32
CA ASP A 315 19.45 -13.15 -1.48
C ASP A 315 18.51 -12.00 -1.09
N GLY A 316 19.08 -10.97 -0.46
CA GLY A 316 18.33 -9.82 0.02
C GLY A 316 18.04 -8.78 -1.05
N ASN A 317 18.79 -8.79 -2.17
CA ASN A 317 18.54 -7.91 -3.30
C ASN A 317 17.58 -8.52 -4.36
N GLY A 318 17.31 -9.82 -4.26
CA GLY A 318 16.36 -10.54 -5.09
C GLY A 318 16.88 -10.85 -6.49
N ASP A 319 18.19 -10.85 -6.73
CA ASP A 319 18.76 -11.07 -8.07
C ASP A 319 19.04 -12.55 -8.41
N GLY A 320 18.77 -13.45 -7.45
CA GLY A 320 19.01 -14.89 -7.57
C GLY A 320 20.43 -15.33 -7.21
N PHE A 321 21.30 -14.42 -6.79
CA PHE A 321 22.69 -14.71 -6.42
C PHE A 321 23.05 -14.09 -5.06
N ILE A 322 23.59 -14.91 -4.16
CA ILE A 322 24.04 -14.43 -2.86
C ILE A 322 25.46 -13.87 -3.00
N THR A 323 25.59 -12.54 -2.96
CA THR A 323 26.83 -11.79 -3.22
C THR A 323 27.14 -10.76 -2.13
N ASP A 324 28.17 -9.94 -2.35
CA ASP A 324 28.47 -8.81 -1.47
C ASP A 324 27.37 -7.72 -1.51
N LEU A 325 26.51 -7.69 -2.54
CA LEU A 325 25.38 -6.75 -2.58
C LEU A 325 24.32 -7.08 -1.52
N ASP A 326 24.12 -8.35 -1.21
CA ASP A 326 23.22 -8.79 -0.14
C ASP A 326 23.79 -8.43 1.24
N TYR A 327 25.10 -8.50 1.41
CA TYR A 327 25.72 -7.97 2.62
C TYR A 327 25.41 -6.48 2.83
N ASP A 328 25.41 -5.68 1.76
CA ASP A 328 25.01 -4.28 1.85
C ASP A 328 23.53 -4.15 2.27
N VAL A 329 22.64 -5.02 1.79
CA VAL A 329 21.24 -5.10 2.25
C VAL A 329 21.17 -5.37 3.76
N TRP A 330 21.88 -6.39 4.25
CA TRP A 330 21.94 -6.70 5.69
C TRP A 330 22.51 -5.53 6.50
N VAL A 331 23.60 -4.88 6.04
CA VAL A 331 24.18 -3.72 6.73
C VAL A 331 23.17 -2.58 6.84
N ASN A 332 22.44 -2.32 5.76
CA ASN A 332 21.48 -1.22 5.70
C ASN A 332 20.23 -1.48 6.56
N THR A 333 19.93 -2.74 6.83
CA THR A 333 18.74 -3.15 7.61
C THR A 333 19.07 -3.66 9.01
N PHE A 334 20.35 -3.72 9.41
CA PHE A 334 20.77 -4.26 10.70
C PHE A 334 20.10 -3.55 11.89
N GLY A 335 19.46 -4.33 12.78
CA GLY A 335 18.69 -3.86 13.92
C GLY A 335 17.21 -3.60 13.63
N ASN A 336 16.78 -3.71 12.38
CA ASN A 336 15.36 -3.68 12.04
C ASN A 336 14.66 -4.92 12.62
N GLY A 337 13.40 -4.76 13.01
CA GLY A 337 12.59 -5.83 13.60
C GLY A 337 12.80 -6.00 15.12
N GLU A 338 13.85 -5.39 15.69
CA GLU A 338 13.98 -5.28 17.14
C GLU A 338 12.83 -4.41 17.68
N LEU A 339 11.87 -5.05 18.36
CA LEU A 339 10.96 -4.32 19.25
C LEU A 339 11.83 -3.63 20.28
N ASN A 340 11.94 -2.30 20.19
CA ASN A 340 12.50 -1.46 21.24
C ASN A 340 11.57 -1.49 22.47
N GLU A 341 11.50 -2.64 23.14
CA GLU A 341 11.05 -2.77 24.50
C GLU A 341 12.03 -1.94 25.33
N SER A 342 11.67 -0.67 25.55
CA SER A 342 12.28 0.14 26.57
C SER A 342 12.02 -0.54 27.91
N PHE A 343 12.93 -1.42 28.31
CA PHE A 343 12.98 -1.92 29.67
C PHE A 343 13.40 -0.73 30.55
N ALA A 344 12.42 0.11 30.88
CA ALA A 344 12.47 0.94 32.07
C ALA A 344 12.48 -0.02 33.27
N THR A 345 13.64 -0.62 33.53
CA THR A 345 13.90 -1.28 34.80
C THR A 345 13.75 -0.19 35.84
N ALA A 346 12.64 -0.22 36.58
CA ALA A 346 12.44 0.63 37.73
C ALA A 346 13.64 0.38 38.65
N VAL A 347 14.59 1.32 38.66
CA VAL A 347 15.74 1.28 39.55
C VAL A 347 15.18 1.17 40.96
N PRO A 348 15.43 0.07 41.70
CA PRO A 348 14.96 -0.03 43.06
C PRO A 348 15.51 1.16 43.83
N GLU A 349 14.63 1.99 44.40
CA GLU A 349 15.07 3.17 45.14
C GLU A 349 16.12 2.75 46.18
N PRO A 350 17.30 3.40 46.21
CA PRO A 350 18.34 3.01 47.13
C PRO A 350 17.82 3.09 48.57
N ALA A 351 18.31 2.20 49.43
CA ALA A 351 18.00 2.14 50.87
C ALA A 351 18.35 3.44 51.66
N SER A 352 18.69 4.53 50.96
CA SER A 352 18.86 5.89 51.47
C SER A 352 17.62 6.42 52.19
N ALA A 353 16.41 6.09 51.74
CA ALA A 353 15.17 6.46 52.47
C ALA A 353 15.10 5.77 53.85
N LEU A 354 15.46 4.47 53.92
CA LEU A 354 15.55 3.72 55.18
C LEU A 354 16.67 4.23 56.08
N LEU A 355 17.83 4.61 55.53
CA LEU A 355 18.94 5.21 56.28
C LEU A 355 18.61 6.63 56.80
N ALA A 356 17.83 7.41 56.06
CA ALA A 356 17.33 8.71 56.51
C ALA A 356 16.35 8.55 57.69
N ILE A 357 15.46 7.55 57.65
CA ILE A 357 14.52 7.27 58.74
C ILE A 357 15.26 6.74 59.99
N LEU A 358 16.23 5.84 59.81
CA LEU A 358 17.07 5.31 60.89
C LEU A 358 17.93 6.39 61.56
N SER A 359 18.48 7.33 60.79
CA SER A 359 19.26 8.43 61.36
C SER A 359 18.40 9.39 62.18
N ILE A 360 17.18 9.73 61.71
CA ILE A 360 16.25 10.57 62.48
C ILE A 360 15.81 9.89 63.80
N GLY A 361 15.59 8.57 63.80
CA GLY A 361 15.24 7.81 65.02
C GLY A 361 16.37 7.75 66.06
N LEU A 362 17.63 7.71 65.63
CA LEU A 362 18.80 7.67 66.52
C LEU A 362 19.07 9.02 67.20
N PHE A 363 18.68 10.15 66.60
CA PHE A 363 18.79 11.47 67.24
C PHE A 363 17.65 11.75 68.22
N ALA A 364 16.45 11.23 67.96
CA ALA A 364 15.28 11.43 68.83
C ALA A 364 15.41 10.73 70.21
N THR A 365 16.16 9.64 70.30
CA THR A 365 16.34 8.87 71.54
C THR A 365 17.45 9.40 72.46
N ARG A 366 18.29 10.31 71.96
CA ARG A 366 19.43 10.88 72.72
C ARG A 366 19.09 12.12 73.56
N GLY A 367 17.89 12.69 73.39
CA GLY A 367 17.45 13.93 74.05
C GLY A 367 16.64 13.76 75.35
N ARG A 368 16.52 12.55 75.92
CA ARG A 368 15.65 12.28 77.09
C ARG A 368 16.38 11.73 78.33
N ARG A 369 17.59 12.23 78.58
CA ARG A 369 18.26 12.07 79.88
C ARG A 369 18.83 13.42 80.35
N ALA A 370 18.01 14.17 81.07
CA ALA A 370 18.37 15.17 82.06
C ALA A 370 17.20 15.27 83.06
#